data_AF-A0A372IR66-F1
#
_entry.id   AF-A0A372IR66-F1
#
_cell.length_a   1.000
_cell.length_b   1.000
_cell.length_c   1.000
_cell.angle_alpha   90.00
_cell.angle_beta   90.00
_cell.angle_gamma   90.00
#
_symmetry.space_group_name_H-M   'P 1'
#
loop_
_entity.id
_entity.type
_entity.pdbx_description
1 polymer ?
#
loop_
_entity_poly.entity_id
_entity_poly.type
_entity_poly.pdbx_seq_one_letter_code
_entity_poly.pdbx_strand_id
1 'polypeptide(L)'
;MRLRKRAPQPPGRPKRRQWNSPRTSLRRWPEMIAAQEERTLESLGRPGSASAEILEVCSVRVGDTLFGIPIAQILEILGRPAAQSVPLAPSWVGGLVHYRGELLTAVSLRRLLGMEPLGAPEDVLVFESTGGHYGLLVDAVSEVLTVSASEYEPPPATLDSRRKTLYAGTWKRKEGLLIALEAARFEPTHLSRTLEA
;
A
#
# COMPACT_ATOMS: atom_id res chain seq x y z
N MET A 1 55.88 37.50 11.83
CA MET A 1 55.53 36.56 10.73
C MET A 1 54.50 35.56 11.27
N ARG A 2 53.19 35.80 11.10
CA ARG A 2 52.11 34.94 11.65
C ARG A 2 51.59 34.00 10.56
N LEU A 3 51.89 32.71 10.68
CA LEU A 3 51.35 31.65 9.80
C LEU A 3 49.85 31.45 10.09
N ARG A 4 49.00 31.80 9.12
CA ARG A 4 47.57 31.44 9.12
C ARG A 4 47.43 29.97 8.72
N LYS A 5 47.01 29.10 9.64
CA LYS A 5 46.60 27.72 9.32
C LYS A 5 45.26 27.77 8.58
N ARG A 6 45.24 27.26 7.34
CA ARG A 6 44.01 27.05 6.53
C ARG A 6 43.19 25.91 7.13
N ALA A 7 41.88 26.11 7.26
CA ALA A 7 40.92 25.06 7.59
C ALA A 7 40.79 24.04 6.43
N PRO A 8 40.47 22.76 6.71
CA PRO A 8 40.26 21.75 5.68
C PRO A 8 38.92 21.98 4.96
N GLN A 9 38.93 21.78 3.64
CA GLN A 9 37.77 21.90 2.75
C GLN A 9 36.76 20.75 3.00
N PRO A 10 35.44 20.98 2.91
CA PRO A 10 34.46 19.91 2.96
C PRO A 10 34.48 19.05 1.68
N PRO A 11 34.20 17.74 1.76
CA PRO A 11 34.22 16.86 0.60
C PRO A 11 33.12 17.25 -0.40
N GLY A 12 33.50 17.25 -1.68
CA GLY A 12 32.65 17.65 -2.80
C GLY A 12 31.40 16.78 -2.95
N ARG A 13 30.29 17.43 -3.32
CA ARG A 13 29.01 16.77 -3.61
C ARG A 13 29.19 15.70 -4.70
N PRO A 14 28.71 14.46 -4.51
CA PRO A 14 28.73 13.48 -5.59
C PRO A 14 27.77 13.90 -6.71
N LYS A 15 28.24 13.71 -7.94
CA LYS A 15 27.57 14.13 -9.18
C LYS A 15 26.18 13.50 -9.31
N ARG A 16 25.20 14.37 -9.55
CA ARG A 16 23.81 14.08 -9.92
C ARG A 16 23.78 13.14 -11.14
N ARG A 17 23.61 11.84 -10.90
CA ARG A 17 23.26 10.89 -11.95
C ARG A 17 21.79 11.09 -12.27
N GLN A 18 21.55 11.73 -13.41
CA GLN A 18 20.26 11.74 -14.08
C GLN A 18 19.92 10.30 -14.42
N TRP A 19 18.93 9.73 -13.74
CA TRP A 19 18.34 8.46 -14.15
C TRP A 19 17.02 8.76 -14.84
N ASN A 20 17.01 8.51 -16.14
CA ASN A 20 15.83 8.51 -16.99
C ASN A 20 14.93 7.36 -16.54
N SER A 21 13.82 7.70 -15.88
CA SER A 21 12.71 6.75 -15.74
C SER A 21 11.79 6.93 -16.95
N PRO A 22 11.41 5.85 -17.66
CA PRO A 22 10.38 5.95 -18.68
C PRO A 22 9.08 6.38 -18.01
N ARG A 23 8.61 7.56 -18.41
CA ARG A 23 7.21 7.99 -18.26
C ARG A 23 6.33 6.85 -18.77
N THR A 24 5.32 6.42 -18.01
CA THR A 24 4.07 5.72 -18.40
C THR A 24 3.67 4.84 -17.19
N SER A 25 2.53 4.94 -16.54
CA SER A 25 1.35 5.79 -16.68
C SER A 25 0.53 5.69 -15.38
N LEU A 26 0.34 6.82 -14.70
CA LEU A 26 -0.94 7.06 -14.04
C LEU A 26 -2.03 6.93 -15.12
N ARG A 27 -2.90 5.91 -15.01
CA ARG A 27 -4.35 5.99 -15.31
C ARG A 27 -5.04 4.62 -15.25
N ARG A 28 -6.07 4.57 -14.39
CA ARG A 28 -7.39 3.92 -14.60
C ARG A 28 -7.53 2.42 -14.28
N TRP A 29 -7.35 2.04 -13.02
CA TRP A 29 -7.76 0.71 -12.53
C TRP A 29 -9.28 0.41 -12.60
N PRO A 30 -10.22 1.37 -12.51
CA PRO A 30 -11.64 1.08 -12.78
C PRO A 30 -11.94 0.83 -14.27
N GLU A 31 -11.20 1.46 -15.18
CA GLU A 31 -11.44 1.29 -16.62
C GLU A 31 -10.71 0.09 -17.20
N MET A 32 -9.67 -0.43 -16.54
CA MET A 32 -9.04 -1.69 -16.98
C MET A 32 -9.99 -2.89 -16.83
N ILE A 33 -10.90 -2.87 -15.85
CA ILE A 33 -11.94 -3.89 -15.71
C ILE A 33 -13.02 -3.74 -16.81
N ALA A 34 -13.36 -2.50 -17.22
CA ALA A 34 -14.34 -2.23 -18.27
C ALA A 34 -13.79 -2.38 -19.72
N ALA A 35 -12.52 -2.05 -19.96
CA ALA A 35 -11.88 -2.18 -21.27
C ALA A 35 -11.63 -3.64 -21.70
N GLN A 36 -11.83 -4.60 -20.78
CA GLN A 36 -11.76 -6.03 -21.05
C GLN A 36 -13.04 -6.58 -21.73
N GLU A 37 -14.19 -5.89 -21.62
CA GLU A 37 -15.43 -6.28 -22.30
C GLU A 37 -15.34 -6.09 -23.83
N GLU A 38 -14.71 -5.02 -24.31
CA GLU A 38 -14.61 -4.75 -25.76
C GLU A 38 -13.61 -5.68 -26.49
N ARG A 39 -12.56 -6.17 -25.82
CA ARG A 39 -11.61 -7.15 -26.42
C ARG A 39 -12.20 -8.54 -26.58
N THR A 40 -13.31 -8.83 -25.89
CA THR A 40 -13.99 -10.13 -25.97
C THR A 40 -14.76 -10.28 -27.28
N LEU A 41 -15.11 -9.18 -27.97
CA LEU A 41 -15.85 -9.23 -29.24
C LEU A 41 -14.96 -9.51 -30.48
N GLU A 42 -13.67 -9.18 -30.45
CA GLU A 42 -12.74 -9.44 -31.58
C GLU A 42 -12.15 -10.88 -31.55
N SER A 43 -12.35 -11.62 -30.45
CA SER A 43 -11.77 -12.96 -30.26
C SER A 43 -12.70 -14.12 -30.68
N LEU A 44 -13.78 -13.85 -31.42
CA LEU A 44 -14.66 -14.89 -31.97
C LEU A 44 -13.96 -15.65 -33.10
N GLY A 45 -13.05 -16.56 -32.74
CA GLY A 45 -12.33 -17.38 -33.71
C GLY A 45 -11.50 -18.55 -33.19
N ARG A 46 -11.40 -18.80 -31.88
CA ARG A 46 -10.79 -20.01 -31.29
C ARG A 46 -11.30 -20.20 -29.86
N PRO A 47 -11.69 -21.43 -29.42
CA PRO A 47 -11.91 -21.70 -28.00
C PRO A 47 -10.55 -21.72 -27.30
N GLY A 48 -10.03 -20.52 -27.01
CA GLY A 48 -8.84 -20.31 -26.21
C GLY A 48 -9.22 -20.40 -24.75
N SER A 49 -8.55 -21.29 -24.01
CA SER A 49 -8.49 -21.34 -22.55
C SER A 49 -8.63 -19.95 -21.94
N ALA A 50 -9.64 -19.74 -21.10
CA ALA A 50 -9.71 -18.60 -20.20
C ALA A 50 -8.51 -18.69 -19.26
N SER A 51 -7.39 -18.07 -19.65
CA SER A 51 -6.22 -17.93 -18.80
C SER A 51 -6.64 -17.11 -17.59
N ALA A 52 -6.87 -17.79 -16.48
CA ALA A 52 -7.16 -17.15 -15.22
C ALA A 52 -5.99 -16.20 -14.91
N GLU A 53 -6.23 -14.89 -14.91
CA GLU A 53 -5.18 -13.92 -14.61
C GLU A 53 -4.73 -14.15 -13.17
N ILE A 54 -3.46 -14.53 -13.04
CA ILE A 54 -2.84 -14.81 -11.76
C ILE A 54 -2.27 -13.49 -11.21
N LEU A 55 -2.57 -13.20 -9.95
CA LEU A 55 -2.08 -12.01 -9.24
C LEU A 55 -1.25 -12.42 -8.02
N GLU A 56 -0.12 -11.73 -7.82
CA GLU A 56 0.68 -11.84 -6.60
C GLU A 56 0.24 -10.82 -5.56
N VAL A 57 -0.01 -11.30 -4.36
CA VAL A 57 -0.56 -10.54 -3.24
C VAL A 57 0.33 -10.73 -2.03
N CYS A 58 0.83 -9.64 -1.46
CA CYS A 58 1.50 -9.65 -0.17
C CYS A 58 0.44 -9.83 0.94
N SER A 59 0.58 -10.89 1.72
CA SER A 59 -0.30 -11.16 2.86
C SER A 59 0.24 -10.53 4.13
N VAL A 60 -0.64 -9.87 4.87
CA VAL A 60 -0.32 -9.16 6.10
C VAL A 60 -1.34 -9.50 7.18
N ARG A 61 -0.86 -9.58 8.42
CA ARG A 61 -1.68 -9.93 9.57
C ARG A 61 -2.00 -8.69 10.39
N VAL A 62 -3.26 -8.57 10.81
CA VAL A 62 -3.68 -7.61 11.83
C VAL A 62 -4.62 -8.33 12.80
N GLY A 63 -4.19 -8.44 14.06
CA GLY A 63 -4.83 -9.35 15.02
C GLY A 63 -4.82 -10.79 14.50
N ASP A 64 -6.00 -11.38 14.44
CA ASP A 64 -6.24 -12.75 13.94
C ASP A 64 -6.69 -12.78 12.47
N THR A 65 -6.73 -11.62 11.79
CA THR A 65 -7.23 -11.51 10.42
C THR A 65 -6.08 -11.38 9.42
N LEU A 66 -6.19 -12.11 8.31
CA LEU A 66 -5.25 -12.05 7.19
C LEU A 66 -5.82 -11.17 6.07
N PHE A 67 -5.03 -10.19 5.65
CA PHE A 67 -5.33 -9.26 4.58
C PHE A 67 -4.35 -9.46 3.43
N GLY A 68 -4.78 -9.11 2.22
CA GLY A 68 -3.99 -9.18 1.01
C GLY A 68 -3.90 -7.83 0.32
N ILE A 69 -2.69 -7.40 -0.01
CA ILE A 69 -2.42 -6.21 -0.81
C ILE A 69 -1.66 -6.63 -2.07
N PRO A 70 -2.11 -6.27 -3.28
CA PRO A 70 -1.37 -6.60 -4.50
C PRO A 70 0.06 -6.10 -4.44
N ILE A 71 1.03 -6.99 -4.71
CA ILE A 71 2.45 -6.67 -4.50
C ILE A 71 2.90 -5.50 -5.38
N ALA A 72 2.29 -5.35 -6.56
CA ALA A 72 2.56 -4.27 -7.49
C ALA A 72 2.24 -2.86 -6.94
N GLN A 73 1.46 -2.75 -5.85
CA GLN A 73 1.19 -1.47 -5.19
C GLN A 73 2.25 -1.13 -4.14
N ILE A 74 2.97 -2.12 -3.63
CA ILE A 74 3.92 -1.95 -2.53
C ILE A 74 5.27 -1.54 -3.11
N LEU A 75 5.79 -0.39 -2.67
CA LEU A 75 7.13 0.08 -3.05
C LEU A 75 8.23 -0.61 -2.24
N GLU A 76 8.02 -0.74 -0.94
CA GLU A 76 9.01 -1.29 0.00
C GLU A 76 8.30 -1.80 1.26
N ILE A 77 8.90 -2.78 1.93
CA ILE A 77 8.45 -3.29 3.24
C ILE A 77 9.54 -2.97 4.26
N LEU A 78 9.22 -2.11 5.22
CA LEU A 78 10.11 -1.77 6.32
C LEU A 78 9.78 -2.66 7.51
N GLY A 79 10.74 -3.49 7.91
CA GLY A 79 10.61 -4.37 9.07
C GLY A 79 10.70 -3.57 10.37
N ARG A 80 9.59 -3.48 11.10
CA ARG A 80 9.51 -2.93 12.47
C ARG A 80 10.23 -1.60 12.72
N PRO A 81 10.09 -0.57 11.86
CA PRO A 81 10.67 0.73 12.15
C PRO A 81 9.99 1.38 13.36
N ALA A 82 10.72 2.27 14.05
CA ALA A 82 10.12 3.08 15.10
C ALA A 82 9.17 4.12 14.48
N ALA A 83 7.88 4.05 14.81
CA ALA A 83 6.90 5.07 14.48
C ALA A 83 6.82 6.11 15.61
N GLN A 84 7.13 7.36 15.29
CA GLN A 84 7.03 8.47 16.24
C GLN A 84 5.58 8.94 16.34
N SER A 85 5.02 8.97 17.55
CA SER A 85 3.67 9.49 17.78
C SER A 85 3.56 10.97 17.45
N VAL A 86 2.44 11.36 16.87
CA VAL A 86 2.13 12.74 16.48
C VAL A 86 1.01 13.26 17.38
N PRO A 87 1.26 14.31 18.19
CA PRO A 87 0.21 14.94 18.99
C PRO A 87 -0.92 15.48 18.13
N LEU A 88 -2.16 15.33 18.60
CA LEU A 88 -3.38 15.84 17.93
C LEU A 88 -3.61 15.28 16.52
N ALA A 89 -2.90 14.23 16.12
CA ALA A 89 -3.15 13.58 14.85
C ALA A 89 -4.52 12.87 14.84
N PRO A 90 -5.14 12.73 13.66
CA PRO A 90 -6.32 11.91 13.50
C PRO A 90 -6.16 10.51 14.08
N SER A 91 -7.25 9.92 14.56
CA SER A 91 -7.21 8.62 15.26
C SER A 91 -6.64 7.50 14.40
N TRP A 92 -6.76 7.56 13.08
CA TRP A 92 -6.22 6.58 12.13
C TRP A 92 -4.72 6.72 11.85
N VAL A 93 -4.08 7.82 12.27
CA VAL A 93 -2.62 8.00 12.14
C VAL A 93 -1.91 7.20 13.23
N GLY A 94 -1.02 6.30 12.83
CA GLY A 94 -0.16 5.55 13.75
C GLY A 94 1.12 6.28 14.13
N GLY A 95 1.61 7.19 13.28
CA GLY A 95 2.75 8.06 13.57
C GLY A 95 3.49 8.54 12.33
N LEU A 96 4.72 8.99 12.52
CA LEU A 96 5.69 9.29 11.46
C LEU A 96 6.82 8.27 11.46
N VAL A 97 7.26 7.86 10.27
CA VAL A 97 8.34 6.88 10.10
C VAL A 97 9.41 7.46 9.18
N HIS A 98 10.68 7.23 9.50
CA HIS A 98 11.78 7.60 8.62
C HIS A 98 11.86 6.66 7.42
N TYR A 99 11.93 7.23 6.22
CA TYR A 99 12.09 6.50 4.97
C TYR A 99 12.98 7.30 4.03
N ARG A 100 14.10 6.74 3.58
CA ARG A 100 15.03 7.36 2.60
C ARG A 100 15.44 8.82 2.89
N GLY A 101 15.55 9.18 4.17
CA GLY A 101 15.95 10.52 4.61
C GLY A 101 14.80 11.53 4.71
N GLU A 102 13.56 11.12 4.43
CA GLU A 102 12.34 11.86 4.67
C GLU A 102 11.48 11.20 5.77
N LEU A 103 10.44 11.90 6.23
CA LEU A 103 9.42 11.35 7.12
C LEU A 103 8.18 11.04 6.29
N LEU A 104 7.67 9.83 6.41
CA LEU A 104 6.38 9.45 5.86
C LEU A 104 5.30 9.40 6.95
N THR A 105 4.06 9.68 6.56
CA THR A 105 2.90 9.47 7.43
C THR A 105 2.55 7.99 7.45
N ALA A 106 2.55 7.38 8.63
CA ALA A 106 2.19 5.99 8.82
C ALA A 106 0.74 5.89 9.32
N VAL A 107 -0.12 5.32 8.48
CA VAL A 107 -1.53 5.02 8.77
C VAL A 107 -1.60 3.68 9.49
N SER A 108 -2.38 3.58 10.58
CA SER A 108 -2.51 2.32 11.32
C SER A 108 -3.75 1.55 10.91
N LEU A 109 -3.55 0.34 10.36
CA LEU A 109 -4.65 -0.52 10.00
C LEU A 109 -5.43 -0.99 11.23
N ARG A 110 -4.76 -1.28 12.36
CA ARG A 110 -5.42 -1.55 13.65
C ARG A 110 -6.39 -0.45 14.05
N ARG A 111 -5.93 0.80 14.04
CA ARG A 111 -6.77 1.94 14.44
C ARG A 111 -7.95 2.15 13.48
N LEU A 112 -7.73 1.97 12.18
CA LEU A 112 -8.81 2.01 11.18
C LEU A 112 -9.88 0.94 11.45
N LEU A 113 -9.46 -0.26 11.85
CA LEU A 113 -10.33 -1.38 12.25
C LEU A 113 -10.95 -1.21 13.65
N GLY A 114 -10.61 -0.15 14.39
CA GLY A 114 -11.10 0.08 15.75
C GLY A 114 -10.46 -0.84 16.80
N MET A 115 -9.28 -1.37 16.51
CA MET A 115 -8.49 -2.21 17.41
C MET A 115 -7.50 -1.36 18.20
N GLU A 116 -7.15 -1.83 19.39
CA GLU A 116 -6.09 -1.23 20.18
C GLU A 116 -4.72 -1.33 19.48
N PRO A 117 -3.85 -0.31 19.61
CA PRO A 117 -2.49 -0.36 19.10
C PRO A 117 -1.74 -1.60 19.59
N LEU A 118 -0.84 -2.15 18.77
CA LEU A 118 -0.12 -3.37 19.13
C LEU A 118 0.75 -3.21 20.40
N GLY A 119 1.23 -2.00 20.68
CA GLY A 119 2.14 -1.73 21.80
C GLY A 119 3.57 -2.24 21.58
N ALA A 120 3.87 -2.71 20.37
CA ALA A 120 5.19 -3.15 19.93
C ALA A 120 5.46 -2.62 18.51
N PRO A 121 6.73 -2.61 18.05
CA PRO A 121 7.06 -2.24 16.68
C PRO A 121 6.30 -3.08 15.64
N GLU A 122 5.66 -2.40 14.70
CA GLU A 122 4.83 -2.94 13.61
C GLU A 122 5.58 -2.87 12.27
N ASP A 123 5.29 -3.76 11.33
CA ASP A 123 5.82 -3.65 9.97
C ASP A 123 5.13 -2.52 9.21
N VAL A 124 5.84 -1.90 8.27
CA VAL A 124 5.31 -0.80 7.45
C VAL A 124 5.43 -1.14 5.98
N LEU A 125 4.29 -1.17 5.29
CA LEU A 125 4.22 -1.22 3.83
C LEU A 125 4.27 0.20 3.29
N VAL A 126 5.18 0.50 2.36
CA VAL A 126 5.35 1.84 1.77
C VAL A 126 4.65 1.89 0.42
N PHE A 127 3.91 2.98 0.19
CA PHE A 127 3.12 3.21 -1.02
C PHE A 127 3.38 4.61 -1.59
N GLU A 128 3.14 4.75 -2.89
CA GLU A 128 3.13 6.06 -3.56
C GLU A 128 1.81 6.81 -3.26
N SER A 129 1.89 8.13 -3.13
CA SER A 129 0.77 9.05 -2.98
C SER A 129 1.02 10.32 -3.80
N THR A 130 -0.05 11.04 -4.10
CA THR A 130 0.03 12.35 -4.77
C THR A 130 0.95 13.35 -4.05
N GLY A 131 1.09 13.23 -2.72
CA GLY A 131 1.93 14.08 -1.88
C GLY A 131 3.32 13.52 -1.54
N GLY A 132 3.73 12.38 -2.12
CA GLY A 132 5.00 11.71 -1.81
C GLY A 132 4.78 10.24 -1.47
N HIS A 133 5.21 9.81 -0.29
CA HIS A 133 5.04 8.45 0.20
C HIS A 133 4.23 8.42 1.48
N TYR A 134 3.50 7.33 1.69
CA TYR A 134 2.90 7.03 2.99
C TYR A 134 3.13 5.56 3.33
N GLY A 135 2.94 5.24 4.61
CA GLY A 135 3.11 3.91 5.14
C GLY A 135 1.79 3.37 5.68
N LEU A 136 1.60 2.05 5.58
CA LEU A 136 0.55 1.33 6.30
C LEU A 136 1.19 0.44 7.37
N LEU A 137 0.92 0.72 8.63
CA LEU A 137 1.31 -0.08 9.78
C LEU A 137 0.41 -1.32 9.87
N VAL A 138 1.05 -2.48 9.95
CA VAL A 138 0.44 -3.80 10.11
C VAL A 138 1.23 -4.59 11.15
N ASP A 139 0.60 -5.55 11.84
CA ASP A 139 1.28 -6.30 12.90
C ASP A 139 2.51 -7.05 12.38
N ALA A 140 2.34 -7.69 11.22
CA ALA A 140 3.38 -8.45 10.57
C ALA A 140 3.06 -8.65 9.08
N VAL A 141 4.08 -8.58 8.24
CA VAL A 141 4.04 -9.15 6.89
C VAL A 141 4.26 -10.66 7.00
N SER A 142 3.48 -11.46 6.27
CA SER A 142 3.54 -12.92 6.31
C SER A 142 4.26 -13.46 5.08
N GLU A 143 3.54 -13.76 4.00
CA GLU A 143 4.09 -14.36 2.77
C GLU A 143 3.49 -13.71 1.51
N VAL A 144 4.08 -13.97 0.36
CA VAL A 144 3.47 -13.63 -0.94
C VAL A 144 2.63 -14.80 -1.40
N LEU A 145 1.36 -14.51 -1.68
CA LEU A 145 0.37 -15.46 -2.13
C LEU A 145 0.05 -15.23 -3.59
N THR A 146 -0.24 -16.32 -4.27
CA THR A 146 -0.75 -16.30 -5.63
C THR A 146 -2.25 -16.52 -5.58
N VAL A 147 -3.03 -15.57 -6.10
CA VAL A 147 -4.50 -15.66 -6.16
C VAL A 147 -4.97 -15.52 -7.60
N SER A 148 -6.11 -16.13 -7.93
CA SER A 148 -6.73 -15.92 -9.23
C SER A 148 -7.64 -14.70 -9.20
N ALA A 149 -7.61 -13.89 -10.28
CA ALA A 149 -8.57 -12.82 -10.48
C ALA A 149 -10.02 -13.33 -10.53
N SER A 150 -10.24 -14.58 -10.96
CA SER A 150 -11.58 -15.19 -10.97
C SER A 150 -12.08 -15.60 -9.58
N GLU A 151 -11.19 -15.68 -8.58
CA GLU A 151 -11.54 -15.97 -7.18
C GLU A 151 -11.84 -14.70 -6.37
N TYR A 152 -11.77 -13.53 -7.01
CA TYR A 152 -12.11 -12.25 -6.41
C TYR A 152 -13.62 -12.04 -6.34
N GLU A 153 -14.11 -11.71 -5.14
CA GLU A 153 -15.49 -11.33 -4.91
C GLU A 153 -15.57 -9.94 -4.30
N PRO A 154 -16.48 -9.07 -4.78
CA PRO A 154 -16.69 -7.76 -4.18
C PRO A 154 -17.26 -7.89 -2.76
N PRO A 155 -17.10 -6.85 -1.91
CA PRO A 155 -17.62 -6.86 -0.55
C PRO A 155 -19.15 -7.04 -0.59
N PRO A 156 -19.73 -7.88 0.29
CA PRO A 156 -21.17 -8.10 0.28
C PRO A 156 -21.93 -6.80 0.60
N ALA A 157 -23.12 -6.64 0.03
CA ALA A 157 -23.95 -5.44 0.23
C ALA A 157 -24.35 -5.24 1.71
N THR A 158 -24.37 -6.30 2.50
CA THR A 158 -24.65 -6.30 3.95
C THR A 158 -23.49 -5.79 4.79
N LEU A 159 -22.29 -5.63 4.22
CA LEU A 159 -21.13 -5.11 4.94
C LEU A 159 -21.39 -3.67 5.38
N ASP A 160 -21.03 -3.35 6.62
CA ASP A 160 -21.20 -2.00 7.16
C ASP A 160 -20.37 -0.97 6.37
N SER A 161 -20.85 0.28 6.36
CA SER A 161 -20.26 1.35 5.54
C SER A 161 -18.79 1.62 5.89
N ARG A 162 -18.41 1.48 7.17
CA ARG A 162 -17.02 1.70 7.61
C ARG A 162 -16.08 0.65 7.02
N ARG A 163 -16.48 -0.62 7.03
CA ARG A 163 -15.70 -1.70 6.40
C ARG A 163 -15.69 -1.60 4.88
N LYS A 164 -16.77 -1.15 4.23
CA LYS A 164 -16.80 -0.91 2.77
C LYS A 164 -15.80 0.16 2.31
N THR A 165 -15.48 1.13 3.16
CA THR A 165 -14.45 2.13 2.87
C THR A 165 -13.06 1.50 2.81
N LEU A 166 -12.78 0.53 3.67
CA LEU A 166 -11.45 -0.07 3.83
C LEU A 166 -11.23 -1.30 2.95
N TYR A 167 -12.26 -2.13 2.77
CA TYR A 167 -12.15 -3.41 2.08
C TYR A 167 -12.48 -3.23 0.60
N ALA A 168 -11.56 -3.65 -0.27
CA ALA A 168 -11.77 -3.66 -1.70
C ALA A 168 -12.69 -4.83 -2.11
N GLY A 169 -12.52 -5.99 -1.46
CA GLY A 169 -13.20 -7.25 -1.76
C GLY A 169 -12.58 -8.40 -0.97
N THR A 170 -12.70 -9.61 -1.50
CA THR A 170 -12.12 -10.82 -0.90
C THR A 170 -11.67 -11.80 -1.97
N TRP A 171 -10.55 -12.49 -1.77
CA TRP A 171 -10.17 -13.66 -2.55
C TRP A 171 -10.51 -14.93 -1.79
N LYS A 172 -11.25 -15.84 -2.42
CA LYS A 172 -11.51 -17.19 -1.89
C LYS A 172 -10.28 -18.06 -2.07
N ARG A 173 -9.88 -18.77 -1.01
CA ARG A 173 -8.75 -19.71 -1.02
C ARG A 173 -9.14 -21.01 -0.32
N LYS A 174 -8.34 -22.06 -0.51
CA LYS A 174 -8.54 -23.35 0.18
C LYS A 174 -8.41 -23.21 1.70
N GLU A 175 -7.51 -22.33 2.16
CA GLU A 175 -7.22 -22.11 3.58
C GLU A 175 -8.14 -21.06 4.24
N GLY A 176 -9.11 -20.52 3.50
CA GLY A 176 -10.08 -19.54 4.01
C GLY A 176 -10.22 -18.32 3.12
N LEU A 177 -10.55 -17.19 3.73
CA LEU A 177 -10.82 -15.92 3.05
C LEU A 177 -9.63 -14.98 3.22
N LEU A 178 -9.15 -14.40 2.11
CA LEU A 178 -8.18 -13.32 2.13
C LEU A 178 -8.88 -12.00 1.84
N ILE A 179 -8.90 -11.09 2.81
CA ILE A 179 -9.56 -9.79 2.61
C ILE A 179 -8.69 -8.91 1.73
N ALA A 180 -9.23 -8.47 0.60
CA ALA A 180 -8.52 -7.63 -0.34
C ALA A 180 -8.51 -6.18 0.12
N LEU A 181 -7.31 -5.61 0.17
CA LEU A 181 -7.05 -4.21 0.49
C LEU A 181 -6.49 -3.50 -0.75
N GLU A 182 -6.84 -2.23 -0.90
CA GLU A 182 -6.36 -1.37 -1.98
C GLU A 182 -5.64 -0.17 -1.37
N ALA A 183 -4.39 0.04 -1.75
CA ALA A 183 -3.53 1.08 -1.17
C ALA A 183 -4.18 2.46 -1.26
N ALA A 184 -4.81 2.80 -2.39
CA ALA A 184 -5.43 4.11 -2.60
C ALA A 184 -6.46 4.50 -1.50
N ARG A 185 -7.11 3.53 -0.86
CA ARG A 185 -8.08 3.75 0.22
C ARG A 185 -7.43 4.18 1.54
N PHE A 186 -6.13 3.92 1.68
CA PHE A 186 -5.35 4.26 2.87
C PHE A 186 -4.48 5.51 2.69
N GLU A 187 -4.53 6.16 1.52
CA GLU A 187 -3.84 7.44 1.32
C GLU A 187 -4.35 8.47 2.34
N PRO A 188 -3.48 9.18 3.09
CA PRO A 188 -3.90 10.13 4.12
C PRO A 188 -4.90 11.18 3.61
N THR A 189 -4.67 11.71 2.40
CA THR A 189 -5.56 12.69 1.75
C THR A 189 -6.94 12.10 1.40
N HIS A 190 -7.01 10.79 1.13
CA HIS A 190 -8.28 10.09 0.93
C HIS A 190 -9.01 9.86 2.25
N LEU A 191 -8.29 9.43 3.29
CA LEU A 191 -8.85 9.16 4.62
C LEU A 191 -9.40 10.42 5.29
N SER A 192 -8.68 11.55 5.25
CA SER A 192 -9.18 12.82 5.79
C SER A 192 -10.50 13.25 5.16
N ARG A 193 -10.72 12.99 3.86
CA ARG A 193 -11.98 13.35 3.19
C ARG A 193 -13.14 12.41 3.51
N THR A 194 -12.83 11.16 3.87
CA THR A 194 -13.85 10.10 3.96
C THR A 194 -14.25 9.79 5.41
N LEU A 195 -13.33 9.98 6.36
CA LEU A 195 -13.55 9.66 7.78
C LEU A 195 -13.75 10.89 8.67
N GLU A 196 -13.43 12.10 8.18
CA GLU A 196 -13.56 13.36 8.93
C GLU A 196 -14.64 14.29 8.37
N ALA A 197 -15.37 13.85 7.34
CA ALA A 197 -16.53 14.54 6.76
C ALA A 197 -17.82 14.10 7.43
#